data_AF-A0A3D0P149-F1
#
_entry.id   AF-A0A3D0P149-F1
#
_cell.length_a   1.000
_cell.length_b   1.000
_cell.length_c   1.000
_cell.angle_alpha   90.00
_cell.angle_beta   90.00
_cell.angle_gamma   90.00
#
_symmetry.space_group_name_H-M   'P 1'
#
loop_
_entity.id
_entity.type
_entity.pdbx_description
1 polymer ?
#
loop_
_entity_poly.entity_id
_entity_poly.type
_entity_poly.pdbx_seq_one_letter_code
_entity_poly.pdbx_strand_id
1 'polypeptide(L)'
;FYFNGEFSHAILKSPRSGDFRVQEEHGGLISPAEPETELSNLGDRVLASLGERLLYARIDAVRGSSGGFEIMEVELIEPALYFRMDQGSAARFARAFDQRMNEL
;
A
#
# COMPACT_ATOMS: atom_id res chain seq x y z
N PHE A 1 1.06 -1.04 2.07
CA PHE A 1 0.83 -2.41 1.57
C PHE A 1 0.61 -3.34 2.73
N TYR A 2 -0.37 -4.22 2.62
CA TYR A 2 -0.74 -5.14 3.66
C TYR A 2 -0.81 -6.57 3.12
N PHE A 3 -0.35 -7.53 3.92
CA PHE A 3 -0.39 -8.95 3.60
C PHE A 3 -1.03 -9.71 4.77
N ASN A 4 -2.04 -10.52 4.48
CA ASN A 4 -2.84 -11.25 5.49
C ASN A 4 -3.36 -10.34 6.64
N GLY A 5 -3.70 -9.08 6.32
CA GLY A 5 -4.13 -8.08 7.30
C GLY A 5 -3.01 -7.37 8.06
N GLU A 6 -1.75 -7.72 7.85
CA GLU A 6 -0.60 -7.08 8.52
C GLU A 6 0.11 -6.07 7.62
N PHE A 7 0.55 -4.95 8.19
CA PHE A 7 1.36 -3.98 7.46
C PHE A 7 2.67 -4.61 7.01
N SER A 8 3.03 -4.39 5.75
CA SER A 8 4.25 -4.94 5.15
C SER A 8 5.28 -3.85 4.85
N HIS A 9 4.91 -2.85 4.07
CA HIS A 9 5.79 -1.74 3.67
C HIS A 9 4.94 -0.60 3.09
N ALA A 10 5.57 0.55 2.84
CA ALA A 10 4.97 1.67 2.14
C ALA A 10 5.95 2.31 1.14
N ILE A 11 5.39 3.03 0.18
CA ILE A 11 6.14 3.79 -0.82
C ILE A 11 5.56 5.19 -0.91
N LEU A 12 6.38 6.14 -1.35
CA LEU A 12 5.93 7.44 -1.81
C LEU A 12 6.03 7.47 -3.33
N LYS A 13 4.92 7.76 -3.99
CA LYS A 13 4.89 8.08 -5.41
C LYS A 13 4.74 9.59 -5.56
N SER A 14 5.66 10.24 -6.26
CA SER A 14 5.62 11.68 -6.49
C SER A 14 5.69 11.99 -7.99
N PRO A 15 4.97 13.02 -8.46
CA PRO A 15 5.07 13.41 -9.85
C PRO A 15 6.41 14.11 -10.10
N ARG A 16 6.88 14.08 -11.34
CA ARG A 16 7.95 14.97 -11.77
C ARG A 16 7.50 16.44 -11.68
N SER A 17 8.46 17.36 -11.65
CA SER A 17 8.18 18.80 -11.63
C SER A 17 7.27 19.22 -12.80
N GLY A 18 6.21 19.96 -12.50
CA GLY A 18 5.25 20.46 -13.49
C GLY A 18 4.23 19.44 -13.99
N ASP A 19 4.14 18.26 -13.39
CA ASP A 19 3.15 17.22 -13.71
C ASP A 19 2.36 16.84 -12.44
N PHE A 20 1.27 16.08 -12.61
CA PHE A 20 0.48 15.55 -11.48
C PHE A 20 0.45 14.02 -11.46
N ARG A 21 0.86 13.38 -12.56
CA ARG A 21 0.87 11.92 -12.72
C ARG A 21 2.06 11.33 -11.98
N VAL A 22 1.79 10.29 -11.21
CA VAL A 22 2.78 9.60 -10.36
C VAL A 22 3.21 8.24 -10.92
N GLN A 23 2.71 7.87 -12.10
CA GLN A 23 3.07 6.64 -12.78
C GLN A 23 4.48 6.74 -13.41
N GLU A 24 5.25 5.65 -13.34
CA GLU A 24 6.67 5.63 -13.78
C GLU A 24 6.79 5.95 -15.28
N GLU A 25 5.83 5.50 -16.10
CA GLU A 25 5.75 5.79 -17.54
C GLU A 25 5.57 7.28 -17.88
N HIS A 26 5.17 8.08 -16.89
CA HIS A 26 5.04 9.54 -17.01
C HIS A 26 6.18 10.29 -16.31
N GLY A 27 7.22 9.57 -15.87
CA GLY A 27 8.36 10.10 -15.14
C GLY A 27 8.08 10.32 -13.65
N GLY A 28 7.05 9.69 -13.10
CA GLY A 28 6.81 9.64 -11.67
C GLY A 28 7.97 8.96 -10.93
N LEU A 29 8.31 9.47 -9.76
CA LEU A 29 9.32 8.90 -8.88
C LEU A 29 8.66 8.00 -7.86
N ILE A 30 9.31 6.88 -7.55
CA ILE A 30 8.88 5.96 -6.51
C ILE A 30 10.04 5.70 -5.57
N SER A 31 9.82 5.94 -4.28
CA SER A 31 10.81 5.68 -3.23
C SER A 31 10.18 4.89 -2.08
N PRO A 32 10.96 4.07 -1.36
CA PRO A 32 10.54 3.52 -0.07
C PRO A 32 10.13 4.65 0.87
N ALA A 33 9.15 4.41 1.74
CA ALA A 33 8.69 5.38 2.71
C ALA A 33 8.32 4.69 4.02
N GLU A 34 8.62 5.35 5.13
CA GLU A 34 8.01 5.05 6.43
C GLU A 34 6.72 5.86 6.54
N PRO A 35 5.56 5.21 6.74
CA PRO A 35 4.30 5.94 6.82
C PRO A 35 4.21 6.73 8.13
N GLU A 36 3.67 7.93 8.04
CA GLU A 36 3.28 8.70 9.23
C GLU A 36 2.19 7.96 10.01
N THR A 37 2.14 8.16 11.33
CA THR A 37 1.13 7.53 12.21
C THR A 37 -0.29 7.76 11.71
N GLU A 38 -0.59 8.96 11.19
CA GLU A 38 -1.91 9.27 10.63
C GLU A 38 -2.26 8.40 9.40
N LEU A 39 -1.28 8.18 8.52
CA LEU A 39 -1.43 7.35 7.33
C LEU A 39 -1.60 5.87 7.70
N SER A 40 -0.78 5.37 8.64
CA SER A 40 -0.93 4.01 9.16
C SER A 40 -2.31 3.79 9.78
N ASN A 41 -2.76 4.73 10.62
CA ASN A 41 -4.09 4.69 11.22
C ASN A 41 -5.22 4.72 10.17
N LEU A 42 -5.04 5.48 9.07
CA LEU A 42 -5.99 5.48 7.96
C LEU A 42 -6.05 4.10 7.30
N GLY A 43 -4.90 3.50 6.98
CA GLY A 43 -4.84 2.19 6.36
C GLY A 43 -5.45 1.08 7.22
N ASP A 44 -5.20 1.10 8.53
CA ASP A 44 -5.79 0.13 9.47
C ASP A 44 -7.32 0.25 9.55
N ARG A 45 -7.86 1.48 9.52
CA ARG A 45 -9.32 1.72 9.46
C ARG A 45 -9.92 1.20 8.16
N VAL A 46 -9.22 1.37 7.03
CA VAL A 46 -9.66 0.84 5.74
C VAL A 46 -9.69 -0.68 5.76
N LEU A 47 -8.64 -1.34 6.25
CA LEU A 47 -8.64 -2.80 6.37
C LEU A 47 -9.77 -3.32 7.24
N ALA A 48 -10.02 -2.67 8.38
CA ALA A 48 -11.10 -3.05 9.28
C ALA A 48 -12.49 -2.93 8.63
N SER A 49 -12.67 -2.06 7.62
CA SER A 49 -13.96 -1.86 6.94
C SER A 49 -14.23 -2.87 5.82
N LEU A 50 -13.24 -3.63 5.35
CA LEU A 50 -13.40 -4.61 4.27
C LEU A 50 -14.21 -5.84 4.68
N GLY A 51 -14.39 -6.10 5.97
CA GLY A 51 -15.26 -7.16 6.49
C GLY A 51 -14.71 -8.59 6.34
N GLU A 52 -13.59 -8.78 5.65
CA GLU A 52 -12.89 -10.05 5.53
C GLU A 52 -11.36 -9.87 5.58
N ARG A 53 -10.65 -10.94 5.93
CA ARG A 53 -9.18 -10.95 5.87
C ARG A 53 -8.73 -11.32 4.47
N LEU A 54 -8.22 -10.32 3.75
CA LEU A 54 -7.64 -10.49 2.43
C LEU A 54 -6.17 -10.91 2.51
N LEU A 55 -5.73 -11.71 1.53
CA LEU A 55 -4.33 -12.08 1.41
C LEU A 55 -3.44 -10.85 1.19
N TYR A 56 -3.92 -9.86 0.44
CA TYR A 56 -3.23 -8.61 0.22
C TYR A 56 -4.20 -7.44 0.02
N ALA A 57 -3.72 -6.24 0.34
CA ALA A 57 -4.38 -4.99 -0.01
C ALA A 57 -3.32 -3.90 -0.24
N ARG A 58 -3.53 -3.09 -1.29
CA ARG A 58 -2.84 -1.80 -1.45
C ARG A 58 -3.83 -0.69 -1.16
N ILE A 59 -3.44 0.23 -0.29
CA ILE A 59 -4.25 1.39 0.11
C ILE A 59 -3.41 2.61 -0.24
N ASP A 60 -3.92 3.41 -1.17
CA ASP A 60 -3.27 4.62 -1.64
C ASP A 60 -3.99 5.83 -1.06
N ALA A 61 -3.19 6.79 -0.57
CA ALA A 61 -3.70 8.02 0.01
C ALA A 61 -2.90 9.23 -0.48
N VAL A 62 -3.53 10.39 -0.41
CA VAL A 62 -2.91 11.69 -0.71
C VAL A 62 -3.20 12.66 0.42
N ARG A 63 -2.36 13.69 0.58
CA ARG A 63 -2.67 14.80 1.47
C ARG A 63 -3.80 15.64 0.88
N GLY A 64 -4.90 15.75 1.64
CA GLY A 64 -6.02 16.64 1.34
C GLY A 64 -5.69 18.10 1.64
N SER A 65 -6.62 18.99 1.28
CA SER A 65 -6.45 20.44 1.45
C SER A 65 -6.40 20.89 2.93
N SER A 66 -6.91 20.07 3.84
CA SER A 66 -6.85 20.28 5.30
C SER A 66 -5.54 19.82 5.92
N GLY A 67 -4.64 19.20 5.15
CA GLY A 67 -3.35 18.67 5.59
C GLY A 67 -3.38 17.19 6.01
N GLY A 68 -4.56 16.60 6.25
CA GLY A 68 -4.71 15.18 6.58
C GLY A 68 -4.66 14.26 5.36
N PHE A 69 -4.66 12.94 5.59
CA PHE A 69 -4.67 11.94 4.51
C PHE A 69 -6.09 11.58 4.07
N GLU A 70 -6.31 11.52 2.76
CA GLU A 70 -7.54 11.08 2.10
C GLU A 70 -7.26 9.87 1.20
N ILE A 71 -8.18 8.90 1.19
CA ILE A 71 -8.05 7.69 0.36
C ILE A 71 -8.22 8.06 -1.11
N MET A 72 -7.27 7.63 -1.93
CA MET A 72 -7.36 7.76 -3.39
C MET A 72 -7.87 6.47 -4.02
N GLU A 73 -7.34 5.33 -3.57
CA GLU A 73 -7.63 4.03 -4.16
C GLU A 73 -7.41 2.90 -3.15
N VAL A 74 -8.15 1.81 -3.30
CA VAL A 74 -7.94 0.55 -2.58
C VAL A 74 -7.95 -0.59 -3.59
N GLU A 75 -6.78 -1.16 -3.89
CA GLU A 75 -6.63 -2.27 -4.82
C GLU A 75 -6.55 -3.60 -4.08
N LEU A 76 -7.47 -4.50 -4.39
CA LEU A 76 -7.68 -5.78 -3.69
C LEU A 76 -7.55 -7.02 -4.59
N ILE A 77 -7.43 -6.84 -5.91
CA ILE A 77 -7.52 -7.94 -6.90
C ILE A 77 -6.19 -8.16 -7.63
N GLU A 78 -5.60 -7.13 -8.23
CA GLU A 78 -4.38 -7.28 -9.03
C GLU A 78 -3.31 -6.18 -8.79
N PRO A 79 -3.06 -5.78 -7.52
CA PRO A 79 -2.22 -4.63 -7.26
C PRO A 79 -0.77 -4.87 -7.67
N ALA A 80 -0.14 -3.81 -8.19
CA ALA A 80 1.31 -3.72 -8.18
C ALA A 80 1.79 -3.65 -6.72
N LEU A 81 2.50 -4.69 -6.26
CA LEU A 81 2.93 -4.83 -4.85
C LEU A 81 4.32 -4.25 -4.54
N TYR A 82 5.02 -3.72 -5.54
CA TYR A 82 6.30 -3.02 -5.39
C TYR A 82 7.36 -3.74 -4.53
N PHE A 83 7.47 -5.07 -4.64
CA PHE A 83 8.41 -5.86 -3.84
C PHE A 83 9.87 -5.37 -3.89
N ARG A 84 10.27 -4.71 -4.99
CA ARG A 84 11.60 -4.10 -5.15
C ARG A 84 11.90 -2.96 -4.16
N MET A 85 10.89 -2.41 -3.49
CA MET A 85 11.01 -1.26 -2.59
C MET A 85 11.32 -1.65 -1.15
N ASP A 86 11.21 -2.92 -0.81
CA ASP A 86 11.57 -3.44 0.50
C ASP A 86 12.08 -4.88 0.37
N GLN A 87 13.31 -5.13 0.83
CA GLN A 87 13.98 -6.44 0.66
C GLN A 87 13.23 -7.60 1.33
N GLY A 88 12.46 -7.35 2.40
CA GLY A 88 11.73 -8.38 3.14
C GLY A 88 10.30 -8.62 2.64
N SER A 89 9.77 -7.73 1.80
CA SER A 89 8.36 -7.72 1.39
C SER A 89 7.93 -8.99 0.66
N ALA A 90 8.75 -9.48 -0.28
CA ALA A 90 8.47 -10.73 -1.01
C ALA A 90 8.40 -11.94 -0.06
N ALA A 91 9.28 -11.99 0.93
CA ALA A 91 9.27 -13.06 1.93
C ALA A 91 8.06 -12.97 2.89
N ARG A 92 7.65 -11.75 3.27
CA ARG A 92 6.41 -11.54 4.03
C ARG A 92 5.19 -12.00 3.25
N PHE A 93 5.12 -11.67 1.95
CA PHE A 93 4.03 -12.11 1.08
C PHE A 93 3.97 -13.64 0.93
N ALA A 94 5.11 -14.29 0.67
CA ALA A 94 5.15 -15.75 0.54
C ALA A 94 4.66 -16.46 1.81
N ARG A 95 5.02 -15.95 3.01
CA ARG A 95 4.51 -16.48 4.29
C ARG A 95 3.01 -16.25 4.45
N ALA A 96 2.53 -15.06 4.13
CA ALA A 96 1.09 -14.75 4.15
C ALA A 96 0.29 -15.68 3.23
N PHE A 97 0.83 -15.99 2.05
CA PHE A 97 0.23 -16.92 1.10
C PHE A 97 0.17 -18.34 1.68
N ASP A 98 1.29 -18.85 2.19
CA ASP A 98 1.36 -20.19 2.79
C ASP A 98 0.37 -20.35 3.95
N GLN A 99 0.32 -19.36 4.85
CA GLN A 99 -0.67 -19.32 5.94
C GLN A 99 -2.10 -19.39 5.42
N ARG A 100 -2.45 -18.56 4.42
CA ARG A 100 -3.81 -18.51 3.88
C ARG A 100 -4.21 -19.82 3.22
N MET A 101 -3.29 -20.47 2.49
CA MET A 101 -3.56 -21.76 1.84
C MET A 101 -3.75 -22.90 2.84
N ASN A 102 -3.13 -22.82 4.01
CA ASN A 102 -3.31 -23.80 5.09
C ASN A 102 -4.62 -23.61 5.89
N GLU A 103 -5.32 -22.49 5.69
CA GLU A 103 -6.62 -22.18 6.33
C GLU A 103 -7.83 -22.52 5.44
N LEU A 104 -7.62 -22.86 4.16
CA LEU A 104 -8.65 -23.26 3.20
C LEU A 104 -8.89 -24.78 3.22
#